data_AF-A0A2Z6RSE2-F1
#
_entry.id   AF-A0A2Z6RSE2-F1
#
_cell.length_a   1.000
_cell.length_b   1.000
_cell.length_c   1.000
_cell.angle_alpha   90.00
_cell.angle_beta   90.00
_cell.angle_gamma   90.00
#
_symmetry.space_group_name_H-M   'P 1'
#
loop_
_entity.id
_entity.type
_entity.pdbx_description
1 polymer ?
#
loop_
_entity_poly.entity_id
_entity_poly.type
_entity_poly.pdbx_seq_one_letter_code
_entity_poly.pdbx_strand_id
1 'polypeptide(L)'
;MRVFPDIPVTSKGNETRMGKGKGSFEYYACRVPMNKILFEIGGGNIRREVAKEALRLASDKLPVKTEFVDKEAELKQEQKKFEQKTNKIIQIQ
;
A
#
# COMPACT_ATOMS: atom_id res chain seq x y z
N MET A 1 -4.57 -0.86 10.62
CA MET A 1 -4.62 0.08 9.47
C MET A 1 -3.47 1.06 9.61
N ARG A 2 -2.63 1.22 8.57
CA ARG A 2 -1.37 1.98 8.63
C ARG A 2 -1.41 3.29 7.83
N VAL A 3 -2.46 3.52 7.06
CA VAL A 3 -2.70 4.73 6.26
C VAL A 3 -3.89 5.50 6.83
N PHE A 4 -3.87 6.83 6.76
CA PHE A 4 -4.95 7.70 7.23
C PHE A 4 -5.37 8.66 6.12
N PRO A 5 -6.68 8.87 5.89
CA PRO A 5 -7.15 9.78 4.86
C PRO A 5 -7.12 11.22 5.38
N ASP A 6 -6.02 11.92 5.13
CA ASP A 6 -5.74 13.28 5.60
C ASP A 6 -6.03 14.36 4.54
N ILE A 7 -6.22 13.99 3.27
CA ILE A 7 -6.33 14.95 2.16
C ILE A 7 -7.81 15.14 1.79
N PRO A 8 -8.38 16.34 1.98
CA PRO A 8 -9.74 16.61 1.53
C PRO A 8 -9.81 16.81 0.01
N VAL A 9 -10.67 16.05 -0.66
CA VAL A 9 -10.94 16.16 -2.09
C VAL A 9 -12.25 16.91 -2.29
N THR A 10 -12.20 17.95 -3.11
CA THR A 10 -13.37 18.74 -3.50
C THR A 10 -13.66 18.53 -4.97
N SER A 11 -14.93 18.38 -5.31
CA SER A 11 -15.37 18.23 -6.70
C SER A 11 -16.45 19.24 -7.02
N LYS A 12 -16.54 19.59 -8.31
CA LYS A 12 -17.59 20.44 -8.84
C LYS A 12 -18.48 19.57 -9.73
N GLY A 13 -19.79 19.65 -9.53
CA GLY A 13 -20.75 18.84 -10.28
C GLY A 13 -20.65 19.06 -11.79
N ASN A 14 -20.87 17.98 -12.55
CA ASN A 14 -20.73 17.94 -14.01
C ASN A 14 -21.67 18.89 -14.77
N GLU A 15 -22.70 19.40 -14.10
CA GLU A 15 -23.72 20.28 -14.67
C GLU A 15 -23.27 21.75 -14.77
N THR A 16 -22.13 22.10 -14.18
CA THR A 16 -21.69 23.50 -14.07
C THR A 16 -20.47 23.79 -14.94
N ARG A 17 -20.48 24.95 -15.61
CA ARG A 17 -19.33 25.43 -16.39
C ARG A 17 -18.12 25.72 -15.49
N MET A 18 -16.92 25.65 -16.07
CA MET A 18 -15.66 25.95 -15.38
C MET A 18 -15.63 27.40 -14.83
N GLY A 19 -14.81 27.63 -13.79
CA GLY A 19 -14.70 28.92 -13.08
C GLY A 19 -15.59 29.01 -11.83
N LYS A 20 -15.74 30.22 -11.27
CA LYS A 20 -16.52 30.53 -10.04
C LYS A 20 -15.98 29.94 -8.71
N GLY A 21 -14.70 29.57 -8.66
CA GLY A 21 -14.03 29.12 -7.43
C GLY A 21 -13.98 27.60 -7.24
N LYS A 22 -13.63 27.17 -6.02
CA LYS A 22 -13.47 25.76 -5.64
C LYS A 22 -14.83 25.09 -5.39
N GLY A 23 -14.94 23.80 -5.73
CA GLY A 23 -16.14 23.01 -5.49
C GLY A 23 -16.39 22.66 -4.02
N SER A 24 -17.49 21.97 -3.75
CA SER A 24 -17.83 21.46 -2.42
C SER A 24 -16.94 20.27 -2.04
N PHE A 25 -16.80 20.03 -0.73
CA PHE A 25 -16.14 18.85 -0.19
C PHE A 25 -16.92 17.57 -0.55
N GLU A 26 -16.21 16.53 -0.98
CA GLU A 26 -16.82 15.24 -1.37
C GLU A 26 -16.32 14.08 -0.50
N TYR A 27 -15.01 13.87 -0.42
CA TYR A 27 -14.43 12.78 0.38
C TYR A 27 -12.98 13.08 0.82
N TYR A 28 -12.49 12.30 1.77
CA TYR A 28 -11.08 12.29 2.14
C TYR A 28 -10.34 11.18 1.38
N ALA A 29 -9.14 11.50 0.89
CA ALA A 29 -8.25 10.56 0.22
C ALA A 29 -6.93 10.45 0.99
N CYS A 30 -6.20 9.36 0.74
CA CYS A 30 -4.84 9.16 1.23
C CYS A 30 -3.91 8.94 0.03
N ARG A 31 -2.74 9.58 0.04
CA ARG A 31 -1.67 9.30 -0.94
C ARG A 31 -0.87 8.09 -0.48
N VAL A 32 -0.86 7.04 -1.28
CA VAL A 32 -0.14 5.80 -0.99
C VAL A 32 1.03 5.65 -1.96
N PRO A 33 2.30 5.78 -1.51
CA PRO A 33 3.46 5.53 -2.35
C PRO A 33 3.67 4.02 -2.58
N MET A 34 4.50 3.69 -3.57
CA MET A 34 4.90 2.29 -3.84
C MET A 34 5.56 1.68 -2.60
N ASN A 35 5.32 0.38 -2.36
CA ASN A 35 5.84 -0.39 -1.21
C ASN A 35 5.38 0.11 0.17
N LYS A 36 4.27 0.86 0.25
CA LYS A 36 3.66 1.22 1.54
C LYS A 36 2.75 0.10 2.04
N ILE A 37 2.92 -0.29 3.30
CA ILE A 37 2.00 -1.22 3.97
C ILE A 37 0.69 -0.50 4.30
N LEU A 38 -0.43 -1.01 3.79
CA LEU A 38 -1.78 -0.47 3.99
C LEU A 38 -2.45 -1.05 5.24
N PHE A 39 -2.46 -2.39 5.31
CA PHE A 39 -3.09 -3.16 6.37
C PHE A 39 -2.07 -4.11 6.99
N GLU A 40 -2.20 -4.28 8.29
CA GLU A 40 -1.45 -5.26 9.06
C GLU A 40 -2.45 -6.05 9.86
N ILE A 41 -2.31 -7.37 9.80
CA ILE A 41 -3.12 -8.32 10.55
C ILE A 41 -2.14 -9.11 11.41
N GLY A 42 -2.41 -9.17 12.71
CA GLY A 42 -1.60 -9.88 13.67
C GLY A 42 -2.45 -10.32 14.86
N GLY A 43 -2.14 -11.50 15.40
CA GLY A 43 -2.84 -12.08 16.54
C GLY A 43 -2.47 -13.56 16.70
N GLY A 44 -2.39 -14.04 17.94
CA GLY A 44 -1.84 -15.37 18.25
C GLY A 44 -2.57 -16.56 17.63
N ASN A 45 -3.84 -16.38 17.22
CA ASN A 45 -4.69 -17.46 16.70
C ASN A 45 -5.02 -17.36 15.20
N ILE A 46 -4.32 -16.51 14.44
CA ILE A 46 -4.65 -16.32 13.02
C ILE A 46 -3.78 -17.25 12.16
N ARG A 47 -4.41 -18.21 11.49
CA ARG A 47 -3.75 -19.04 10.48
C ARG A 47 -3.43 -18.21 9.25
N ARG A 48 -2.27 -18.48 8.63
CA ARG A 48 -1.78 -17.83 7.41
C ARG A 48 -2.81 -17.81 6.28
N GLU A 49 -3.51 -18.93 6.07
CA GLU A 49 -4.51 -19.09 5.01
C GLU A 49 -5.65 -18.09 5.16
N VAL A 50 -6.13 -17.91 6.40
CA VAL A 50 -7.21 -16.97 6.72
C VAL A 50 -6.74 -15.53 6.52
N ALA A 51 -5.53 -15.19 6.94
CA ALA A 51 -4.97 -13.86 6.74
C ALA A 51 -4.80 -13.52 5.25
N LYS A 52 -4.35 -14.50 4.44
CA LYS A 52 -4.18 -14.34 3.00
C LYS A 52 -5.52 -14.10 2.29
N GLU A 53 -6.54 -14.91 2.58
CA GLU A 53 -7.86 -14.72 1.98
C GLU A 53 -8.52 -13.41 2.43
N ALA A 54 -8.40 -13.02 3.70
CA ALA A 54 -8.91 -11.74 4.18
C ALA A 54 -8.25 -10.53 3.48
N LEU A 55 -6.93 -10.55 3.32
CA LEU A 55 -6.21 -9.49 2.62
C LEU A 55 -6.46 -9.49 1.11
N ARG A 56 -6.70 -10.66 0.51
CA ARG A 56 -7.14 -10.77 -0.87
C ARG A 56 -8.49 -10.10 -1.09
N LEU A 57 -9.48 -10.40 -0.24
CA LEU A 57 -10.79 -9.74 -0.31
C LEU A 57 -10.70 -8.24 -0.11
N ALA A 58 -9.81 -7.78 0.78
CA ALA A 58 -9.54 -6.34 0.96
C ALA A 58 -8.90 -5.73 -0.29
N SER A 59 -7.97 -6.44 -0.94
CA SER A 59 -7.30 -5.96 -2.15
C SER A 59 -8.26 -5.71 -3.31
N ASP A 60 -9.29 -6.55 -3.48
CA ASP A 60 -10.30 -6.41 -4.51
C ASP A 60 -11.16 -5.13 -4.37
N LYS A 61 -11.12 -4.49 -3.19
CA LYS A 61 -11.86 -3.23 -2.92
C LYS A 61 -11.00 -1.98 -3.09
N LEU A 62 -9.70 -2.14 -3.26
CA LEU A 62 -8.77 -1.03 -3.42
C LEU A 62 -8.54 -0.73 -4.90
N PRO A 63 -8.39 0.55 -5.28
CA PRO A 63 -8.11 0.94 -6.66
C PRO A 63 -6.64 0.73 -7.07
N VAL A 64 -5.84 0.01 -6.27
CA VAL A 64 -4.40 -0.18 -6.47
C VAL A 64 -4.04 -1.65 -6.44
N LYS A 65 -3.00 -2.04 -7.18
CA LYS A 65 -2.42 -3.38 -7.08
C LYS A 65 -1.70 -3.53 -5.74
N THR A 66 -2.03 -4.56 -4.99
CA THR A 66 -1.39 -4.86 -3.71
C THR A 66 -0.80 -6.26 -3.71
N GLU A 67 0.26 -6.45 -2.93
CA GLU A 67 0.89 -7.75 -2.70
C GLU A 67 0.73 -8.15 -1.22
N PHE A 68 0.60 -9.45 -0.97
CA PHE A 68 0.61 -10.00 0.38
C PHE A 68 2.05 -10.17 0.85
N VAL A 69 2.39 -9.59 2.01
CA VAL A 69 3.74 -9.61 2.55
C VAL A 69 3.75 -10.26 3.93
N ASP A 70 4.69 -11.18 4.14
CA ASP A 70 4.97 -11.73 5.45
C ASP A 70 6.19 -11.07 6.08
N LYS A 71 6.09 -10.79 7.38
CA LYS A 71 7.20 -10.25 8.17
C LYS A 71 8.47 -11.11 8.09
N GLU A 72 8.34 -12.44 8.00
CA GLU A 72 9.48 -13.35 7.88
C GLU A 72 10.07 -13.40 6.46
N ALA A 73 9.29 -13.07 5.44
CA ALA A 73 9.75 -13.09 4.06
C ALA A 73 10.60 -11.87 3.71
N GLU A 74 10.33 -10.70 4.33
CA GLU A 74 11.08 -9.46 4.12
C GLU A 74 12.55 -9.59 4.53
N LEU A 75 12.82 -10.21 5.69
CA LEU A 75 14.19 -10.45 6.19
C LEU A 75 15.04 -11.26 5.22
N LYS A 76 14.44 -12.25 4.54
CA LYS A 76 15.14 -13.10 3.57
C LYS A 76 15.43 -12.38 2.25
N GLN A 77 14.59 -11.43 1.84
CA GLN A 77 14.78 -10.69 0.60
C GLN A 77 15.83 -9.60 0.73
N GLU A 78 15.89 -8.90 1.88
CA GLU A 78 16.94 -7.92 2.16
C GLU A 78 18.31 -8.58 2.28
N GLN A 79 18.40 -9.74 2.95
CA GLN A 79 19.63 -10.52 3.05
C GLN A 79 20.12 -10.98 1.67
N LYS A 80 19.22 -11.50 0.81
CA LYS A 80 19.58 -11.88 -0.57
C LYS A 80 20.05 -10.69 -1.41
N LYS A 81 19.38 -9.53 -1.31
CA LYS A 81 19.81 -8.30 -2.01
C LYS A 81 21.18 -7.82 -1.54
N PHE A 82 21.43 -7.88 -0.23
CA PHE A 82 22.70 -7.50 0.37
C PHE A 82 23.83 -8.44 -0.08
N GLU A 83 23.61 -9.75 0.01
CA GLU A 83 24.58 -10.77 -0.38
C GLU A 83 24.90 -10.74 -1.87
N GLN A 84 23.90 -10.47 -2.72
CA GLN A 84 24.11 -10.32 -4.16
C GLN A 84 24.86 -9.03 -4.51
N LYS A 85 24.70 -7.96 -3.73
CA LYS A 85 25.48 -6.72 -3.85
C LYS A 85 26.93 -6.93 -3.41
N THR A 86 27.14 -7.65 -2.31
CA THR A 86 28.48 -7.98 -1.78
C THR A 86 29.26 -8.88 -2.73
N ASN A 87 28.64 -9.95 -3.24
CA ASN A 87 29.26 -10.84 -4.24
C ASN A 87 29.60 -10.11 -5.54
N LYS A 88 28.78 -9.14 -5.95
CA LYS A 88 29.07 -8.30 -7.12
C LYS A 88 30.26 -7.38 -6.88
N ILE A 89 30.47 -6.86 -5.66
CA ILE A 89 31.64 -6.02 -5.34
C ILE A 89 32.93 -6.85 -5.32
N ILE A 90 32.91 -8.03 -4.70
CA ILE A 90 34.07 -8.92 -4.60
C ILE A 90 34.52 -9.42 -5.99
N GLN A 91 33.60 -9.56 -6.94
CA GLN A 91 33.91 -10.00 -8.32
C GLN A 91 34.51 -8.90 -9.23
N ILE A 92 34.53 -7.64 -8.79
CA ILE A 92 35.09 -6.51 -9.57
C ILE A 92 36.46 -6.07 -9.01
N GLN A 93 36.89 -6.64 -7.89
CA GLN A 93 38.25 -6.50 -7.35
C GLN A 93 39.12 -7.70 -7.73
#